data_AF-A0A520D285-F1
#
_entry.id   AF-A0A520D285-F1
#
_cell.length_a   1.000
_cell.length_b   1.000
_cell.length_c   1.000
_cell.angle_alpha   90.00
_cell.angle_beta   90.00
_cell.angle_gamma   90.00
#
_symmetry.space_group_name_H-M   'P 1'
#
loop_
_entity.id
_entity.type
_entity.pdbx_description
1 polymer ?
#
loop_
_entity_poly.entity_id
_entity_poly.type
_entity_poly.pdbx_seq_one_letter_code
_entity_poly.pdbx_strand_id
1 'polypeptide(L)' 'MDIVLLAKAAIMGIVEGLTEFLPISSTGHLILAGALLGFDDEKAKVFDIAIQTGAIFAVILVYWQKI' A
#
# COMPACT_ATOMS: atom_id res chain seq x y z
N MET A 1 21.55 -4.08 -2.16
CA MET A 1 20.12 -3.96 -1.79
C MET A 1 19.84 -2.48 -1.62
N ASP A 2 18.87 -1.94 -2.35
CA ASP A 2 18.56 -0.51 -2.28
C ASP A 2 17.69 -0.24 -1.04
N ILE A 3 18.33 0.24 0.03
CA ILE A 3 17.69 0.54 1.31
C ILE A 3 16.67 1.67 1.15
N VAL A 4 16.93 2.62 0.25
CA VAL A 4 16.03 3.75 0.00
C VAL A 4 14.75 3.25 -0.64
N LEU A 5 14.86 2.33 -1.61
CA LEU A 5 13.70 1.68 -2.22
C LEU A 5 12.87 0.90 -1.19
N LEU A 6 13.52 0.13 -0.32
CA LEU A 6 12.82 -0.62 0.74
C LEU A 6 12.11 0.31 1.73
N ALA A 7 12.72 1.44 2.09
CA ALA A 7 12.09 2.43 2.95
C ALA A 7 10.84 3.05 2.29
N LYS A 8 10.92 3.42 1.00
CA LYS A 8 9.76 3.90 0.24
C LYS A 8 8.63 2.86 0.21
N ALA A 9 8.97 1.60 -0.11
CA ALA A 9 8.00 0.50 -0.14
C ALA A 9 7.34 0.26 1.22
N ALA A 10 8.10 0.34 2.32
CA ALA A 10 7.56 0.21 3.67
C ALA A 10 6.59 1.34 4.01
N ILE A 11 6.93 2.60 3.66
CA ILE A 11 6.04 3.75 3.90
C ILE A 11 4.75 3.59 3.08
N MET A 12 4.85 3.25 1.80
CA MET A 12 3.68 3.04 0.94
C MET A 12 2.78 1.91 1.46
N GLY A 13 3.37 0.80 1.92
CA GLY A 13 2.62 -0.30 2.53
C GLY A 13 1.92 0.08 3.84
N ILE A 14 2.53 0.94 4.66
CA ILE A 14 1.89 1.48 5.87
C ILE A 14 0.71 2.38 5.48
N VAL A 15 0.88 3.26 4.51
CA VAL A 15 -0.20 4.14 4.01
C VAL A 15 -1.38 3.30 3.52
N GLU A 16 -1.12 2.30 2.68
CA GLU A 16 -2.16 1.39 2.17
C GLU A 16 -2.86 0.65 3.30
N GLY A 17 -2.11 -0.05 4.16
CA GLY A 17 -2.69 -0.86 5.23
C GLY A 17 -3.49 -0.05 6.26
N LEU A 18 -3.16 1.23 6.46
CA LEU A 18 -3.91 2.12 7.35
C LEU A 18 -5.14 2.74 6.68
N THR A 19 -5.13 2.95 5.37
CA THR A 19 -6.17 3.72 4.68
C THR A 19 -7.19 2.84 3.96
N GLU A 20 -6.85 1.61 3.60
CA GLU A 20 -7.71 0.71 2.83
C GLU A 20 -8.99 0.30 3.59
N PHE A 21 -8.90 0.20 4.92
CA PHE A 21 -10.05 -0.17 5.76
C PHE A 21 -10.86 1.03 6.26
N LEU A 22 -10.38 2.26 6.02
CA LEU A 22 -11.04 3.49 6.41
C LEU A 22 -11.75 4.11 5.19
N PRO A 23 -12.92 4.75 5.36
CA PRO A 23 -13.65 5.38 4.26
C PRO A 23 -13.04 6.74 3.88
N ILE A 24 -11.72 6.77 3.58
CA ILE A 24 -10.93 7.98 3.30
C ILE A 24 -10.15 7.92 1.97
N SER A 25 -10.36 6.88 1.15
CA SER A 25 -9.66 6.62 -0.12
C SER A 25 -8.16 6.36 0.02
N SER A 26 -7.77 5.09 0.00
CA SER A 26 -6.36 4.65 -0.05
C SER A 26 -5.64 5.11 -1.31
N THR A 27 -6.30 5.04 -2.47
CA THR A 27 -5.72 5.49 -3.75
C THR A 27 -5.25 6.94 -3.73
N GLY A 28 -6.04 7.85 -3.14
CA GLY A 28 -5.63 9.26 -3.02
C GLY A 28 -4.40 9.45 -2.14
N HIS A 29 -4.31 8.70 -1.04
CA HIS A 29 -3.17 8.75 -0.13
C HIS A 29 -1.91 8.14 -0.75
N LEU A 30 -2.03 7.06 -1.53
CA LEU A 30 -0.90 6.47 -2.26
C LEU A 30 -0.35 7.40 -3.33
N ILE A 31 -1.22 8.07 -4.10
CA ILE A 31 -0.78 9.06 -5.09
C ILE A 31 0.00 10.20 -4.43
N LEU A 32 -0.52 10.73 -3.31
CA LEU A 32 0.13 11.81 -2.58
C LEU A 32 1.45 11.36 -1.96
N ALA A 33 1.47 10.20 -1.28
CA ALA A 33 2.66 9.65 -0.66
C ALA A 33 3.74 9.31 -1.70
N GLY A 34 3.35 8.71 -2.83
CA GLY A 34 4.22 8.43 -3.96
C GLY A 34 4.86 9.69 -4.52
N ALA A 35 4.07 10.74 -4.76
CA ALA A 35 4.59 12.03 -5.21
C ALA A 35 5.58 12.67 -4.21
N LEU A 36 5.29 12.61 -2.91
CA LEU A 36 6.18 13.14 -1.87
C LEU A 36 7.49 12.35 -1.74
N LEU A 37 7.46 11.05 -2.03
CA LEU A 37 8.62 10.16 -1.96
C LEU A 37 9.39 10.08 -3.29
N GLY A 38 8.91 10.72 -4.36
CA GLY A 38 9.43 10.51 -5.72
C GLY A 38 9.36 9.04 -6.12
N PHE A 39 8.19 8.44 -5.91
CA PHE A 39 7.82 7.06 -6.21
C PHE A 39 6.54 7.06 -7.05
N ASP A 40 6.62 7.66 -8.23
CA ASP A 40 5.50 7.99 -9.12
C ASP A 40 5.73 7.50 -10.56
N ASP A 41 6.67 6.59 -10.77
CA ASP A 41 6.96 5.99 -12.07
C ASP A 41 5.91 4.93 -12.48
N GLU A 42 5.98 4.44 -13.72
CA GLU A 42 5.03 3.39 -14.19
C GLU A 42 5.09 2.12 -13.33
N LYS A 43 6.24 1.83 -12.72
CA LYS A 43 6.40 0.69 -11.81
C LYS A 43 5.68 0.90 -10.48
N ALA A 44 5.60 2.15 -9.99
CA ALA A 44 4.83 2.50 -8.80
C ALA A 44 3.35 2.14 -8.95
N LYS A 45 2.74 2.31 -10.14
CA LYS A 45 1.34 1.89 -10.36
C LYS A 45 1.12 0.39 -10.19
N VAL A 46 2.06 -0.43 -10.68
CA VAL A 46 2.00 -1.89 -10.50
C VAL A 46 2.22 -2.24 -9.03
N PHE A 47 3.10 -1.51 -8.36
CA PHE A 47 3.34 -1.66 -6.93
C PHE A 47 2.10 -1.33 -6.09
N ASP A 48 1.39 -0.24 -6.37
CA ASP A 48 0.15 0.16 -5.68
C ASP A 48 -0.92 -0.95 -5.74
N ILE A 49 -1.08 -1.58 -6.91
CA ILE A 49 -1.98 -2.72 -7.08
C ILE A 49 -1.46 -3.95 -6.30
N ALA A 50 -0.15 -4.18 -6.28
CA ALA A 50 0.43 -5.31 -5.59
C ALA A 50 0.27 -5.19 -4.06
N ILE A 51 0.46 -4.00 -3.47
CA ILE A 51 0.34 -3.82 -2.01
C ILE A 51 -1.10 -3.96 -1.50
N GLN A 52 -2.11 -3.64 -2.32
CA GLN A 52 -3.53 -3.91 -2.02
C GLN A 52 -3.80 -5.39 -1.72
N THR A 53 -3.08 -6.30 -2.40
CA THR A 53 -3.22 -7.74 -2.12
C THR A 53 -2.80 -8.10 -0.69
N GLY A 54 -1.87 -7.35 -0.09
CA GLY A 54 -1.50 -7.50 1.31
C GLY A 54 -2.63 -7.08 2.26
N ALA A 55 -3.34 -6.00 1.93
CA ALA A 55 -4.53 -5.56 2.69
C ALA A 55 -5.67 -6.59 2.60
N ILE A 56 -5.94 -7.13 1.40
CA ILE A 56 -6.91 -8.22 1.20
C ILE A 56 -6.49 -9.44 2.02
N PHE A 57 -5.21 -9.82 2.00
CA PHE A 57 -4.71 -10.96 2.76
C PHE A 57 -4.86 -10.75 4.28
N ALA A 58 -4.66 -9.53 4.78
CA ALA A 58 -4.92 -9.19 6.18
C ALA A 58 -6.39 -9.44 6.56
N VAL A 59 -7.35 -9.07 5.70
CA VAL A 59 -8.78 -9.37 5.92
C VAL A 59 -9.03 -10.87 5.92
N ILE A 60 -8.46 -11.61 4.95
CA ILE A 60 -8.59 -13.07 4.89
C ILE A 60 -8.13 -13.70 6.20
N LEU A 61 -6.98 -13.28 6.76
CA LEU A 61 -6.47 -13.79 8.03
C LEU A 61 -7.38 -13.43 9.22
N VAL A 62 -7.85 -12.18 9.30
CA VAL A 62 -8.73 -11.72 10.38
C VAL A 62 -10.07 -12.45 10.37
N TYR A 63 -10.61 -12.76 9.19
CA TYR A 63 -11.90 -13.43 9.02
C TYR A 63 -11.79 -14.93 8.74
N TRP A 64 -10.59 -15.54 8.81
CA TRP A 64 -10.36 -16.94 8.46
C TRP A 64 -11.25 -17.94 9.19
N GLN A 65 -11.59 -17.66 10.45
CA GLN A 65 -12.45 -18.52 11.28
C GLN A 65 -13.94 -18.17 11.17
N LYS A 66 -14.27 -17.03 10.55
CA LYS A 66 -15.65 -16.55 10.35
C LYS A 66 -16.20 -16.92 8.97
N ILE A 67 -15.31 -17.14 8.01
CA ILE A 67 -15.59 -17.63 6.65
C ILE A 67 -15.59 -19.16 6.70
#